data_AF-A0A0Q8DGW5-F1
#
_entry.id   AF-A0A0Q8DGW5-F1
#
_cell.length_a   1.000
_cell.length_b   1.000
_cell.length_c   1.000
_cell.angle_alpha   90.00
_cell.angle_beta   90.00
_cell.angle_gamma   90.00
#
_symmetry.space_group_name_H-M   'P 1'
#
loop_
_entity.id
_entity.type
_entity.pdbx_description
1 polymer ?
#
loop_
_entity_poly.entity_id
_entity_poly.type
_entity_poly.pdbx_seq_one_letter_code
_entity_poly.pdbx_strand_id
1 'polypeptide(L)'
;MHRRLSAALLCTLAVLATPVAQAGLFDKNPDQVAQEAVAKNLRAVTLWVEASWGFRNQGAANNLSRAHQSFTTRGYNVVSVEPYIENGDLQGFFVTYQKP
;
A
#
# COMPACT_ATOMS: atom_id res chain seq x y z
N MET A 1 -22.97 32.89 -50.30
CA MET A 1 -23.21 31.42 -50.21
C MET A 1 -21.85 30.76 -50.42
N HIS A 2 -21.22 29.98 -49.55
CA HIS A 2 -21.67 28.88 -48.68
C HIS A 2 -20.75 28.85 -47.43
N ARG A 3 -21.29 28.96 -46.21
CA ARG A 3 -21.72 27.88 -45.29
C ARG A 3 -20.54 27.08 -44.68
N ARG A 4 -20.24 27.41 -43.42
CA ARG A 4 -19.41 26.64 -42.47
C ARG A 4 -20.04 25.25 -42.22
N LEU A 5 -19.22 24.25 -41.84
CA LEU A 5 -19.49 23.08 -40.96
C LEU A 5 -18.34 22.05 -41.18
N SER A 6 -17.37 21.91 -40.27
CA SER A 6 -17.36 21.01 -39.09
C SER A 6 -17.04 19.55 -39.40
N ALA A 7 -15.91 19.05 -38.90
CA ALA A 7 -15.77 17.69 -38.36
C ALA A 7 -14.50 17.60 -37.51
N ALA A 8 -14.66 17.84 -36.20
CA ALA A 8 -13.66 17.58 -35.18
C ALA A 8 -13.48 16.06 -35.02
N LEU A 9 -12.27 15.55 -35.20
CA LEU A 9 -11.94 14.16 -34.91
C LEU A 9 -11.46 14.07 -33.46
N LEU A 10 -12.42 13.87 -32.54
CA LEU A 10 -12.16 13.42 -31.18
C LEU A 10 -11.78 11.93 -31.23
N CYS A 11 -10.50 11.61 -31.19
CA CYS A 11 -10.05 10.27 -30.81
C CYS A 11 -9.96 10.22 -29.27
N THR A 12 -11.02 9.71 -28.67
CA THR A 12 -11.11 9.31 -27.26
C THR A 12 -10.09 8.22 -26.94
N LEU A 13 -8.95 8.60 -26.36
CA LEU A 13 -8.08 7.67 -25.64
C LEU A 13 -8.75 7.32 -24.31
N ALA A 14 -9.57 6.27 -24.33
CA ALA A 14 -9.99 5.58 -23.12
C ALA A 14 -8.77 4.90 -22.50
N VAL A 15 -8.06 5.61 -21.64
CA VAL A 15 -7.03 5.04 -20.79
C VAL A 15 -7.73 4.08 -19.83
N LEU A 16 -7.49 2.79 -20.06
CA LEU A 16 -7.84 1.70 -19.16
C LEU A 16 -7.29 2.03 -17.77
N ALA A 17 -8.18 2.32 -16.83
CA ALA A 17 -7.86 2.41 -15.41
C ALA A 17 -7.53 1.00 -14.89
N THR A 18 -6.31 0.53 -15.18
CA THR A 18 -5.73 -0.57 -14.42
C THR A 18 -5.53 -0.06 -13.00
N PRO A 19 -6.03 -0.74 -11.94
CA PRO A 19 -5.60 -0.40 -10.60
C PRO A 19 -4.10 -0.68 -10.58
N VAL A 20 -3.31 0.38 -10.54
CA VAL A 20 -1.88 0.30 -10.22
C VAL A 20 -1.86 -0.27 -8.81
N ALA A 21 -1.66 -1.59 -8.70
CA ALA A 21 -1.21 -2.19 -7.47
C ALA A 21 0.09 -1.44 -7.15
N GLN A 22 -0.01 -0.52 -6.19
CA GLN A 22 1.05 0.40 -5.81
C GLN A 22 2.15 -0.39 -5.10
N ALA A 23 2.88 -1.19 -5.87
CA ALA A 23 4.06 -1.91 -5.45
C ALA A 23 5.18 -0.88 -5.21
N GLY A 24 5.29 -0.36 -3.99
CA GLY A 24 6.29 0.67 -3.69
C GLY A 24 6.14 1.36 -2.35
N LEU A 25 5.67 0.66 -1.31
CA LEU A 25 5.60 1.19 0.07
C LEU A 25 6.70 0.58 0.95
N PHE A 26 7.87 0.32 0.37
CA PHE A 26 8.89 -0.51 1.00
C PHE A 26 9.74 0.23 2.06
N ASP A 27 9.79 1.57 2.04
CA ASP A 27 10.55 2.39 3.01
C ASP A 27 9.69 3.44 3.77
N LYS A 28 8.36 3.38 3.65
CA LYS A 28 7.51 4.42 4.25
C LYS A 28 7.14 4.09 5.69
N ASN A 29 7.15 5.12 6.56
CA ASN A 29 6.62 5.03 7.91
C ASN A 29 5.16 4.51 7.86
N PRO A 30 4.79 3.49 8.66
CA PRO A 30 3.43 2.94 8.66
C PRO A 30 2.30 3.96 8.80
N ASP A 31 2.52 5.06 9.55
CA ASP A 31 1.54 6.15 9.66
C ASP A 31 1.31 6.86 8.32
N GLN A 32 2.37 7.11 7.56
CA GLN A 32 2.26 7.72 6.23
C GLN A 32 1.53 6.77 5.27
N VAL A 33 1.85 5.48 5.31
CA VAL A 33 1.16 4.48 4.48
C VAL A 33 -0.33 4.42 4.82
N ALA A 34 -0.66 4.35 6.11
CA ALA A 34 -2.05 4.30 6.56
C ALA A 34 -2.80 5.61 6.23
N GLN A 35 -2.14 6.76 6.32
CA GLN A 35 -2.70 8.05 5.91
C GLN A 35 -2.97 8.09 4.40
N GLU A 36 -2.04 7.65 3.57
CA GLU A 36 -2.21 7.55 2.12
C GLU A 36 -3.34 6.59 1.75
N ALA A 37 -3.46 5.46 2.47
CA ALA A 37 -4.53 4.49 2.29
C ALA A 37 -5.91 5.13 2.50
N VAL A 38 -6.06 5.91 3.58
CA VAL A 38 -7.28 6.68 3.84
C VAL A 38 -7.53 7.72 2.76
N ALA A 39 -6.52 8.53 2.41
CA ALA A 39 -6.64 9.59 1.41
C ALA A 39 -7.06 9.07 0.02
N LYS A 40 -6.58 7.87 -0.35
CA LYS A 40 -6.91 7.19 -1.61
C LYS A 40 -8.13 6.27 -1.52
N ASN A 41 -8.79 6.21 -0.37
CA ASN A 41 -9.91 5.30 -0.11
C ASN A 41 -9.63 3.84 -0.50
N LEU A 42 -8.43 3.34 -0.17
CA LEU A 42 -8.04 1.97 -0.48
C LEU A 42 -8.81 0.98 0.41
N ARG A 43 -9.29 -0.11 -0.19
CA ARG A 43 -9.98 -1.18 0.57
C ARG A 43 -9.01 -2.13 1.27
N ALA A 44 -7.85 -2.36 0.66
CA ALA A 44 -6.79 -3.19 1.20
C ALA A 44 -5.44 -2.58 0.89
N VAL A 45 -4.47 -2.77 1.78
CA VAL A 45 -3.09 -2.30 1.64
C VAL A 45 -2.15 -3.36 2.18
N THR A 46 -1.14 -3.70 1.38
CA THR A 46 0.00 -4.50 1.82
C THR A 46 1.22 -3.61 1.93
N LEU A 47 1.92 -3.65 3.06
CA LEU A 47 3.18 -2.93 3.26
C LEU A 47 4.27 -3.86 3.81
N TRP A 48 5.52 -3.44 3.62
CA TRP A 48 6.68 -4.07 4.22
C TRP A 48 6.93 -3.51 5.61
N VAL A 49 7.24 -4.39 6.56
CA VAL A 49 7.66 -4.04 7.91
C VAL A 49 9.01 -4.71 8.17
N GLU A 50 10.07 -3.92 8.32
CA GLU A 50 11.40 -4.46 8.55
C GLU A 50 11.51 -5.22 9.88
N ALA A 51 12.31 -6.29 9.89
CA ALA A 51 12.85 -6.85 11.11
C ALA A 51 14.23 -6.20 11.37
N SER A 52 14.31 -5.32 12.36
CA SER A 52 15.57 -4.61 12.65
C SER A 52 16.69 -5.58 13.03
N TRP A 53 17.82 -5.49 12.34
CA TRP A 53 19.01 -6.31 12.57
C TRP A 53 19.62 -6.01 13.96
N GLY A 54 19.98 -7.04 14.72
CA GLY A 54 20.53 -6.89 16.08
C GLY A 54 19.52 -6.91 17.25
N PHE A 55 18.21 -6.80 16.98
CA PHE A 55 17.14 -6.92 18.00
C PHE A 55 15.97 -7.78 17.50
N ARG A 56 16.27 -8.85 16.75
CA ARG A 56 15.33 -9.59 15.89
C ARG A 56 13.95 -9.93 16.50
N ASN A 57 13.88 -10.18 17.79
CA ASN A 57 12.58 -10.47 18.45
C ASN A 57 11.85 -9.20 18.89
N GLN A 58 12.54 -8.28 19.58
CA GLN A 58 11.91 -7.09 20.15
C GLN A 58 11.68 -5.99 19.11
N GLY A 59 12.64 -5.77 18.20
CA GLY A 59 12.55 -4.77 17.13
C GLY A 59 11.43 -5.09 16.16
N ALA A 60 11.36 -6.33 15.69
CA ALA A 60 10.29 -6.80 14.80
C ALA A 60 8.90 -6.65 15.45
N ALA A 61 8.74 -7.12 16.70
CA ALA A 61 7.48 -7.00 17.43
C ALA A 61 7.06 -5.54 17.64
N ASN A 62 8.00 -4.65 17.96
CA ASN A 62 7.74 -3.22 18.11
C ASN A 62 7.33 -2.57 16.78
N ASN A 63 8.00 -2.92 15.68
CA ASN A 63 7.68 -2.40 14.35
C ASN A 63 6.31 -2.87 13.86
N LEU A 64 5.99 -4.16 14.06
CA LEU A 64 4.67 -4.72 13.77
C LEU A 64 3.59 -4.04 14.62
N SER A 65 3.82 -3.87 15.92
CA SER A 65 2.86 -3.22 16.84
C SER A 65 2.59 -1.78 16.41
N ARG A 66 3.62 -1.02 16.01
CA ARG A 66 3.48 0.34 15.48
C ARG A 66 2.64 0.32 14.19
N ALA A 67 2.96 -0.57 13.25
CA ALA A 67 2.19 -0.68 12.02
C ALA A 67 0.72 -1.04 12.30
N HIS A 68 0.47 -2.01 13.17
CA HIS A 68 -0.90 -2.40 13.54
C HIS A 68 -1.66 -1.20 14.11
N GLN A 69 -1.06 -0.44 15.05
CA GLN A 69 -1.67 0.75 15.63
C GLN A 69 -1.99 1.82 14.56
N SER A 70 -1.09 2.07 13.62
CA SER A 70 -1.30 3.05 12.53
C SER A 70 -2.52 2.72 11.68
N PHE A 71 -2.76 1.44 11.39
CA PHE A 71 -3.88 1.01 10.55
C PHE A 71 -5.20 0.81 11.32
N THR A 72 -5.15 0.25 12.53
CA THR A 72 -6.36 -0.01 13.34
C THR A 72 -7.03 1.28 13.78
N THR A 73 -6.26 2.30 14.14
CA THR A 73 -6.79 3.65 14.44
C THR A 73 -7.51 4.31 13.26
N ARG A 74 -7.32 3.81 12.05
CA ARG A 74 -7.96 4.28 10.80
C ARG A 74 -9.02 3.32 10.27
N GLY A 75 -9.44 2.34 11.08
CA GLY A 75 -10.53 1.42 10.78
C GLY A 75 -10.15 0.27 9.85
N TYR A 76 -8.86 -0.01 9.66
CA TYR A 76 -8.42 -1.22 8.97
C TYR A 76 -8.12 -2.35 9.97
N ASN A 77 -8.43 -3.57 9.59
CA ASN A 77 -8.09 -4.79 10.33
C ASN A 77 -6.89 -5.48 9.67
N VAL A 78 -6.01 -6.08 10.48
CA VAL A 78 -4.95 -6.96 9.96
C VAL A 78 -5.58 -8.25 9.45
N VAL A 79 -5.19 -8.69 8.26
CA VAL A 79 -5.71 -9.93 7.64
C VAL A 79 -4.62 -10.91 7.23
N SER A 80 -3.37 -10.47 7.06
CA SER A 80 -2.23 -11.33 6.75
C SER A 80 -0.95 -10.74 7.33
N VAL A 81 -0.06 -11.59 7.83
CA VAL A 81 1.31 -11.25 8.24
C VAL A 81 2.21 -12.37 7.74
N GLU A 82 2.92 -12.13 6.63
CA GLU A 82 3.79 -13.13 6.01
C GLU A 82 5.26 -12.79 6.27
N PRO A 83 6.03 -13.65 6.97
CA PRO A 83 7.45 -13.43 7.15
C PRO A 83 8.21 -13.62 5.83
N TYR A 84 9.21 -12.78 5.59
CA TYR A 84 10.18 -12.96 4.51
C TYR A 84 11.55 -13.32 5.08
N ILE A 85 12.06 -14.46 4.65
CA ILE A 85 13.34 -15.03 5.08
C ILE A 85 14.25 -15.12 3.87
N GLU A 86 15.46 -14.58 4.01
CA GLU A 86 16.48 -14.63 2.97
C GLU A 86 17.77 -15.18 3.58
N ASN A 87 18.36 -16.19 2.94
CA ASN A 87 19.59 -16.86 3.40
C ASN A 87 19.51 -17.40 4.85
N GLY A 88 18.32 -17.81 5.30
CA GLY A 88 18.09 -18.31 6.65
C GLY A 88 17.88 -17.22 7.71
N ASP A 89 17.93 -15.95 7.33
CA ASP A 89 17.71 -14.82 8.20
C ASP A 89 16.35 -14.16 7.95
N LEU A 90 15.60 -13.91 9.03
CA LEU A 90 14.37 -13.12 8.97
C LEU A 90 14.72 -11.67 8.59
N GLN A 91 14.15 -11.21 7.47
CA GLN A 91 14.35 -9.87 6.95
C GLN A 91 13.21 -8.92 7.35
N GLY A 92 11.99 -9.44 7.47
CA GLY A 92 10.81 -8.64 7.80
C GLY A 92 9.51 -9.35 7.43
N PHE A 93 8.45 -8.57 7.25
CA PHE A 93 7.10 -9.07 7.05
C PHE A 93 6.37 -8.29 5.96
N PHE A 94 5.61 -8.99 5.13
CA PHE A 94 4.54 -8.40 4.35
C PHE A 94 3.26 -8.43 5.19
N VAL A 95 2.74 -7.27 5.55
CA VAL A 95 1.52 -7.15 6.34
C VAL A 95 0.41 -6.60 5.48
N THR A 96 -0.73 -7.28 5.46
CA THR A 96 -1.92 -6.83 4.74
C THR A 96 -2.99 -6.39 5.73
N TYR A 97 -3.53 -5.20 5.49
CA TYR A 97 -4.67 -4.65 6.20
C TYR A 97 -5.84 -4.43 5.25
N GLN A 98 -7.05 -4.58 5.77
CA GLN A 98 -8.28 -4.43 5.01
C GLN A 98 -9.32 -3.64 5.81
N LYS A 99 -10.03 -2.73 5.15
CA LYS A 99 -11.25 -2.12 5.69
C LYS A 99 -12.43 -3.06 5.51
N PRO A 100 -13.34 -3.16 6.52
CA PRO A 100 -14.59 -3.91 6.40
C PRO A 100 -15.37 -3.60 5.12
#